data_AF-A0AAV5XZE6-F1
#
_entry.id   AF-A0AAV5XZE6-F1
#
_cell.length_a   1.000
_cell.length_b   1.000
_cell.length_c   1.000
_cell.angle_alpha   90.00
_cell.angle_beta   90.00
_cell.angle_gamma   90.00
#
_symmetry.space_group_name_H-M   'P 1'
#
loop_
_entity.id
_entity.type
_entity.pdbx_description
1 polymer ?
#
loop_
_entity_poly.entity_id
_entity_poly.type
_entity_poly.pdbx_seq_one_letter_code
_entity_poly.pdbx_strand_id
1 'polypeptide(L)'
;MEAEAIANSAVIARHLAATLRQVLGRSDVIITTGGIGPTADDITREAVAAATDRELVFSEELMGQIEAYFTARGLRLSPSNRRQAHIPAGAIPVENPVGTAPAVIVEHYDRTVITLPGVPREMEYLLVSRVIPYLRKRLGVQGERDGCVS
;
A
#
# COMPACT_ATOMS: atom_id res chain seq x y z
N MET A 1 -17.69 -20.98 -8.24
CA MET A 1 -16.69 -20.06 -8.86
C MET A 1 -16.81 -18.63 -8.36
N GLU A 2 -17.41 -17.63 -9.04
CA GLU A 2 -17.21 -16.21 -8.63
C GLU A 2 -17.60 -15.89 -7.18
N ALA A 3 -18.83 -16.21 -6.75
CA ALA A 3 -19.28 -15.98 -5.37
C ALA A 3 -18.44 -16.72 -4.30
N GLU A 4 -17.85 -17.84 -4.68
CA GLU A 4 -17.02 -18.71 -3.84
C GLU A 4 -15.57 -18.19 -3.75
N ALA A 5 -15.02 -17.68 -4.85
CA ALA A 5 -13.76 -16.93 -4.87
C ALA A 5 -13.88 -15.63 -4.05
N ILE A 6 -14.99 -14.90 -4.18
CA ILE A 6 -15.29 -13.70 -3.37
C ILE A 6 -15.39 -14.07 -1.88
N ALA A 7 -16.07 -15.16 -1.53
CA ALA A 7 -16.15 -15.65 -0.15
C ALA A 7 -14.76 -15.99 0.41
N ASN A 8 -13.90 -16.66 -0.37
CA ASN A 8 -12.53 -16.99 0.01
C ASN A 8 -11.66 -15.73 0.19
N SER A 9 -11.68 -14.78 -0.76
CA SER A 9 -11.00 -13.49 -0.59
C SER A 9 -11.46 -12.76 0.68
N ALA A 10 -12.76 -12.77 0.99
CA ALA A 10 -13.31 -12.16 2.20
C ALA A 10 -12.88 -12.89 3.50
N VAL A 11 -12.68 -14.21 3.48
CA VAL A 11 -12.08 -14.96 4.60
C VAL A 11 -10.63 -14.54 4.82
N ILE A 12 -9.82 -14.54 3.76
CA ILE A 12 -8.39 -14.19 3.83
C ILE A 12 -8.21 -12.73 4.26
N ALA A 13 -9.04 -11.80 3.77
CA ALA A 13 -9.01 -10.39 4.17
C ALA A 13 -9.29 -10.21 5.67
N ARG A 14 -10.25 -10.97 6.24
CA ARG A 14 -10.49 -10.96 7.70
C ARG A 14 -9.31 -11.52 8.49
N HIS A 15 -8.67 -12.58 8.02
CA HIS A 15 -7.48 -13.14 8.68
C HIS A 15 -6.30 -12.16 8.63
N LEU A 16 -6.02 -11.56 7.48
CA LEU A 16 -4.98 -10.54 7.33
C LEU A 16 -5.26 -9.31 8.22
N ALA A 17 -6.51 -8.83 8.28
CA ALA A 17 -6.89 -7.73 9.16
C ALA A 17 -6.73 -8.08 10.65
N ALA A 18 -7.05 -9.31 11.06
CA ALA A 18 -6.84 -9.78 12.43
C ALA A 18 -5.34 -9.87 12.78
N THR A 19 -4.51 -10.41 11.87
CA THR A 19 -3.04 -10.43 12.03
C THR A 19 -2.47 -9.02 12.13
N LEU A 20 -2.92 -8.08 11.28
CA LEU A 20 -2.48 -6.68 11.32
C LEU A 20 -2.85 -6.00 12.65
N ARG A 21 -4.08 -6.18 13.17
CA ARG A 21 -4.46 -5.70 14.51
C ARG A 21 -3.57 -6.30 15.61
N GLN A 22 -3.29 -7.60 15.56
CA GLN A 22 -2.43 -8.27 16.54
C GLN A 22 -0.98 -7.76 16.51
N VAL A 23 -0.43 -7.49 15.33
CA VAL A 23 0.94 -6.96 15.18
C VAL A 23 1.00 -5.47 15.54
N LEU A 24 -0.02 -4.67 15.22
CA LEU A 24 -0.15 -3.26 15.64
C LEU A 24 -0.05 -3.10 17.17
N GLY A 25 -0.56 -4.08 17.93
CA GLY A 25 -0.44 -4.10 19.39
C GLY A 25 1.00 -4.17 19.92
N ARG A 26 2.00 -4.46 19.09
CA ARG A 26 3.40 -4.73 19.50
C ARG A 26 4.48 -4.28 18.50
N SER A 27 4.19 -3.37 17.57
CA SER A 27 5.14 -2.97 16.53
C SER A 27 4.88 -1.54 16.03
N ASP A 28 5.89 -0.67 16.16
CA ASP A 28 5.82 0.76 15.80
C ASP A 28 5.73 0.98 14.29
N VAL A 29 6.28 0.05 13.52
CA VAL A 29 6.25 0.05 12.05
C VAL A 29 5.93 -1.36 11.57
N ILE A 30 4.93 -1.48 10.70
CA ILE A 30 4.59 -2.69 9.95
C ILE A 30 4.79 -2.37 8.47
N ILE A 31 5.53 -3.22 7.75
CA ILE A 31 5.66 -3.14 6.29
C ILE A 31 5.05 -4.41 5.68
N THR A 32 4.21 -4.20 4.66
CA THR A 32 3.53 -5.24 3.88
C THR A 32 3.82 -5.03 2.40
N THR A 33 3.86 -6.11 1.62
CA THR A 33 4.11 -6.09 0.17
C THR A 33 3.06 -6.93 -0.56
N GLY A 34 2.54 -6.43 -1.67
CA GLY A 34 1.56 -7.14 -2.50
C GLY A 34 0.11 -7.06 -2.02
N GLY A 35 -0.80 -7.60 -2.83
CA GLY A 35 -2.25 -7.54 -2.62
C GLY A 35 -2.83 -6.12 -2.77
N ILE A 36 -2.28 -5.29 -3.67
CA ILE A 36 -2.71 -3.90 -3.89
C ILE A 36 -2.88 -3.49 -5.37
N GLY A 37 -2.78 -4.45 -6.29
CA GLY A 37 -3.13 -4.25 -7.70
C GLY A 37 -4.64 -4.16 -7.96
N PRO A 38 -5.08 -4.46 -9.20
CA PRO A 38 -6.46 -4.31 -9.64
C PRO A 38 -7.36 -5.54 -9.40
N THR A 39 -6.85 -6.71 -9.01
CA THR A 39 -7.64 -7.96 -9.05
C THR A 39 -8.54 -8.15 -7.81
N ALA A 40 -9.30 -9.26 -7.76
CA ALA A 40 -10.24 -9.54 -6.67
C ALA A 40 -9.58 -10.20 -5.43
N ASP A 41 -8.36 -10.67 -5.61
CA ASP A 41 -7.43 -11.21 -4.62
C ASP A 41 -6.42 -10.14 -4.12
N ASP A 42 -6.40 -8.94 -4.71
CA ASP A 42 -5.67 -7.77 -4.19
C ASP A 42 -6.38 -7.13 -2.98
N ILE A 43 -6.36 -7.84 -1.83
CA ILE A 43 -7.13 -7.55 -0.61
C ILE A 43 -6.39 -6.81 0.52
N THR A 44 -5.12 -6.44 0.35
CA THR A 44 -4.30 -5.88 1.45
C THR A 44 -4.81 -4.52 1.90
N ARG A 45 -5.36 -3.68 1.02
CA ARG A 45 -5.87 -2.34 1.39
C ARG A 45 -7.16 -2.43 2.18
N GLU A 46 -8.07 -3.32 1.78
CA GLU A 46 -9.26 -3.71 2.53
C GLU A 46 -8.90 -4.21 3.92
N ALA A 47 -7.87 -5.07 4.02
CA ALA A 47 -7.40 -5.61 5.29
C ALA A 47 -6.72 -4.55 6.19
N VAL A 48 -5.94 -3.63 5.63
CA VAL A 48 -5.31 -2.51 6.37
C VAL A 48 -6.34 -1.48 6.82
N ALA A 49 -7.32 -1.15 5.97
CA ALA A 49 -8.44 -0.27 6.32
C ALA A 49 -9.22 -0.87 7.51
N ALA A 50 -9.62 -2.14 7.40
CA ALA A 50 -10.29 -2.84 8.49
C ALA A 50 -9.41 -2.95 9.76
N ALA A 51 -8.10 -3.21 9.62
CA ALA A 51 -7.20 -3.34 10.77
C ALA A 51 -6.89 -2.03 11.51
N THR A 52 -7.14 -0.89 10.88
CA THR A 52 -6.93 0.45 11.45
C THR A 52 -8.24 1.20 11.69
N ASP A 53 -9.36 0.47 11.59
CA ASP A 53 -10.75 0.91 11.80
C ASP A 53 -11.13 2.13 10.92
N ARG A 54 -10.81 2.03 9.63
CA ARG A 54 -11.04 3.03 8.58
C ARG A 54 -11.87 2.47 7.44
N GLU A 55 -12.65 3.34 6.79
CA GLU A 55 -13.26 3.06 5.49
C GLU A 55 -12.24 3.18 4.36
N LEU A 56 -12.53 2.60 3.20
CA LEU A 56 -11.80 2.87 1.95
C LEU A 56 -12.43 4.07 1.22
N VAL A 57 -11.65 5.12 1.02
CA VAL A 57 -12.04 6.31 0.25
C VAL A 57 -11.40 6.29 -1.13
N PHE A 58 -12.08 6.87 -2.11
CA PHE A 58 -11.56 7.03 -3.47
C PHE A 58 -10.70 8.29 -3.57
N SER A 59 -9.54 8.20 -4.23
CA SER A 59 -8.70 9.35 -4.55
C SER A 59 -8.69 9.62 -6.06
N GLU A 60 -9.32 10.73 -6.46
CA GLU A 60 -9.27 11.23 -7.83
C GLU A 60 -7.84 11.52 -8.30
N GLU A 61 -6.94 11.93 -7.39
CA GLU A 61 -5.52 12.16 -7.67
C GLU A 61 -4.81 10.86 -8.06
N LEU A 62 -5.01 9.78 -7.29
CA LEU A 62 -4.48 8.46 -7.62
C LEU A 62 -5.09 7.92 -8.92
N MET A 63 -6.38 8.17 -9.16
CA MET A 63 -7.04 7.78 -10.41
C MET A 63 -6.39 8.48 -11.62
N GLY A 64 -6.16 9.79 -11.54
CA GLY A 64 -5.47 10.56 -12.57
C GLY A 64 -4.02 10.10 -12.82
N GLN A 65 -3.28 9.73 -11.77
CA GLN A 65 -1.93 9.13 -11.89
C GLN A 65 -1.98 7.78 -12.64
N ILE A 66 -2.96 6.92 -12.32
CA ILE A 66 -3.17 5.63 -13.01
C ILE A 66 -3.56 5.86 -14.47
N GLU A 67 -4.49 6.77 -14.76
CA GLU A 67 -4.90 7.13 -16.13
C GLU A 67 -3.72 7.66 -16.96
N ALA A 68 -2.89 8.53 -16.39
CA ALA A 68 -1.67 9.02 -17.02
C ALA A 68 -0.67 7.89 -17.31
N TYR A 69 -0.51 6.93 -16.38
CA TYR A 69 0.37 5.77 -16.58
C TYR A 69 -0.02 4.93 -17.80
N PHE A 70 -1.32 4.64 -17.93
CA PHE A 70 -1.88 3.87 -19.05
C PHE A 70 -1.80 4.66 -20.37
N THR A 71 -2.21 5.93 -20.36
CA THR A 71 -2.20 6.82 -21.52
C THR A 71 -0.80 6.99 -22.10
N ALA A 72 0.20 7.25 -21.24
CA ALA A 72 1.61 7.41 -21.65
C ALA A 72 2.23 6.14 -22.27
N ARG A 73 1.56 4.98 -22.18
CA ARG A 73 2.00 3.68 -22.73
C ARG A 73 1.09 3.18 -23.86
N GLY A 74 0.07 3.96 -24.26
CA GLY A 74 -0.92 3.53 -25.25
C GLY A 74 -1.80 2.35 -24.79
N LEU A 75 -1.86 2.08 -23.48
CA LEU A 75 -2.59 0.97 -22.90
C LEU A 75 -4.03 1.38 -22.57
N ARG A 76 -4.97 0.44 -22.67
CA ARG A 76 -6.36 0.65 -22.23
C ARG A 76 -6.48 0.43 -20.73
N LEU A 77 -6.95 1.44 -20.00
CA LEU A 77 -7.41 1.29 -18.62
C LEU A 77 -8.58 0.29 -18.57
N SER A 78 -8.58 -0.60 -17.58
CA SER A 78 -9.72 -1.49 -17.31
C SER A 78 -10.51 -1.03 -16.08
N PRO A 79 -11.82 -1.35 -15.96
CA PRO A 79 -12.63 -0.93 -14.82
C PRO A 79 -12.09 -1.39 -13.46
N SER A 80 -11.37 -2.52 -13.41
CA SER A 80 -10.78 -3.03 -12.18
C SER A 80 -9.57 -2.20 -11.70
N ASN A 81 -8.88 -1.47 -12.58
CA ASN A 81 -7.84 -0.52 -12.19
C ASN A 81 -8.39 0.61 -11.29
N ARG A 82 -9.69 0.95 -11.39
CA ARG A 82 -10.33 1.90 -10.46
C ARG A 82 -10.25 1.43 -9.00
N ARG A 83 -10.10 0.13 -8.73
CA ARG A 83 -9.82 -0.35 -7.37
C ARG A 83 -8.53 0.24 -6.80
N GLN A 84 -7.48 0.39 -7.60
CA GLN A 84 -6.14 0.81 -7.12
C GLN A 84 -6.12 2.23 -6.53
N ALA A 85 -7.04 3.10 -6.95
CA ALA A 85 -7.23 4.44 -6.39
C ALA A 85 -8.07 4.50 -5.09
N HIS A 86 -8.51 3.35 -4.55
CA HIS A 86 -9.11 3.29 -3.21
C HIS A 86 -8.05 3.03 -2.14
N ILE A 87 -8.02 3.86 -1.10
CA ILE A 87 -7.07 3.81 0.03
C ILE A 87 -7.80 4.03 1.36
N PRO A 88 -7.24 3.63 2.52
CA PRO A 88 -7.86 3.87 3.82
C PRO A 88 -8.03 5.38 4.08
N ALA A 89 -9.14 5.79 4.70
CA ALA A 89 -9.43 7.17 5.04
C ALA A 89 -8.27 7.82 5.82
N GLY A 90 -7.80 8.99 5.38
CA GLY A 90 -6.65 9.67 6.02
C GLY A 90 -5.33 8.89 5.97
N ALA A 91 -5.15 7.99 5.00
CA ALA A 91 -3.84 7.46 4.65
C ALA A 91 -3.06 8.47 3.80
N ILE A 92 -1.73 8.44 3.88
CA ILE A 92 -0.84 9.18 2.99
C ILE A 92 -0.64 8.33 1.72
N PRO A 93 -1.09 8.79 0.54
CA PRO A 93 -0.82 8.11 -0.72
C PRO A 93 0.66 8.28 -1.11
N VAL A 94 1.23 7.24 -1.73
CA VAL A 94 2.59 7.26 -2.25
C VAL A 94 2.55 6.85 -3.72
N GLU A 95 2.59 7.86 -4.59
CA GLU A 95 2.68 7.74 -6.05
C GLU A 95 3.71 6.68 -6.48
N ASN A 96 3.32 5.83 -7.43
CA ASN A 96 4.17 4.82 -8.04
C ASN A 96 4.46 5.17 -9.51
N PRO A 97 5.58 5.82 -9.84
CA PRO A 97 5.93 6.14 -11.23
C PRO A 97 6.45 4.92 -12.03
N VAL A 98 6.66 3.77 -11.39
CA VAL A 98 7.20 2.54 -12.01
C VAL A 98 6.07 1.63 -12.49
N GLY A 99 4.98 1.53 -11.71
CA GLY A 99 3.79 0.72 -11.98
C GLY A 99 2.48 1.48 -11.78
N THR A 100 1.41 0.77 -11.41
CA THR A 100 0.06 1.35 -11.26
C THR A 100 -0.52 1.24 -9.86
N ALA A 101 0.05 0.40 -8.99
CA ALA A 101 -0.42 0.26 -7.62
C ALA A 101 0.29 1.30 -6.73
N PRO A 102 -0.40 2.31 -6.20
CA PRO A 102 0.21 3.27 -5.29
C PRO A 102 0.55 2.58 -3.97
N ALA A 103 1.71 2.90 -3.40
CA ALA A 103 1.98 2.52 -2.02
C ALA A 103 1.13 3.38 -1.06
N VAL A 104 0.88 2.86 0.14
CA VAL A 104 -0.03 3.47 1.11
C VAL A 104 0.63 3.47 2.48
N ILE A 105 0.60 4.62 3.16
CA ILE A 105 1.11 4.79 4.53
C ILE A 105 -0.06 5.18 5.44
N VAL A 106 -0.36 4.34 6.43
CA VAL A 106 -1.40 4.59 7.43
C VAL A 106 -0.74 4.87 8.78
N GLU A 107 -0.80 6.14 9.20
CA GLU A 107 -0.42 6.56 10.54
C GLU A 107 -1.56 6.23 11.52
N HIS A 108 -1.37 5.27 12.42
CA HIS A 108 -2.37 4.80 13.39
C HIS A 108 -1.82 4.98 14.80
N TYR A 109 -2.20 6.08 15.44
CA TYR A 109 -1.60 6.61 16.67
C TYR A 109 -0.08 6.79 16.53
N ASP A 110 0.71 6.29 17.49
CA ASP A 110 2.17 6.28 17.49
C ASP A 110 2.78 5.46 16.34
N ARG A 111 2.01 4.57 15.70
CA ARG A 111 2.53 3.51 14.82
C ARG A 111 2.17 3.72 13.35
N THR A 112 2.86 3.00 12.46
CA THR A 112 2.64 3.07 11.01
C THR A 112 2.40 1.69 10.41
N VAL A 113 1.37 1.55 9.57
CA VAL A 113 1.28 0.46 8.59
C VAL A 113 1.66 1.00 7.21
N ILE A 114 2.60 0.34 6.53
CA ILE A 114 3.06 0.68 5.20
C ILE A 114 2.75 -0.50 4.27
N THR A 115 2.13 -0.22 3.13
CA THR A 115 1.85 -1.22 2.11
C THR A 115 2.47 -0.82 0.78
N LEU A 116 3.32 -1.70 0.26
CA LEU A 116 4.06 -1.55 -0.99
C LEU A 116 3.51 -2.51 -2.07
N PRO A 117 3.79 -2.26 -3.36
CA PRO A 117 3.51 -3.20 -4.45
C PRO A 117 4.12 -4.59 -4.22
N GLY A 118 3.55 -5.60 -4.87
CA GLY A 118 4.12 -6.95 -4.91
C GLY A 118 5.20 -7.15 -5.98
N VAL A 119 5.23 -6.28 -6.99
CA VAL A 119 6.23 -6.30 -8.07
C VAL A 119 7.58 -5.82 -7.50
N PRO A 120 8.65 -6.64 -7.51
CA PRO A 120 9.89 -6.31 -6.79
C PRO A 120 10.49 -4.95 -7.17
N ARG A 121 10.58 -4.64 -8.47
CA ARG A 121 11.10 -3.36 -8.97
C ARG A 121 10.31 -2.13 -8.49
N GLU A 122 9.00 -2.26 -8.32
CA GLU A 122 8.16 -1.18 -7.81
C GLU A 122 8.30 -1.04 -6.29
N MET A 123 8.32 -2.19 -5.59
CA MET A 123 8.54 -2.30 -4.15
C MET A 123 9.87 -1.69 -3.73
N GLU A 124 10.98 -2.10 -4.36
CA GLU A 124 12.34 -1.59 -4.13
C GLU A 124 12.44 -0.09 -4.38
N TYR A 125 11.90 0.39 -5.50
CA TYR A 125 11.92 1.81 -5.86
C TYR A 125 11.21 2.66 -4.78
N LEU A 126 10.02 2.24 -4.34
CA LEU A 126 9.24 2.99 -3.35
C LEU A 126 9.79 2.83 -1.93
N LEU A 127 10.36 1.67 -1.60
CA LEU A 127 11.05 1.44 -0.33
C LEU A 127 12.21 2.42 -0.17
N VAL A 128 13.08 2.51 -1.18
CA VAL A 128 14.27 3.38 -1.15
C VAL A 128 13.93 4.86 -1.32
N SER A 129 13.07 5.23 -2.28
CA SER A 129 12.84 6.63 -2.64
C SER A 129 11.76 7.36 -1.84
N ARG A 130 10.87 6.63 -1.13
CA ARG A 130 9.74 7.22 -0.39
C ARG A 130 9.68 6.73 1.07
N VAL A 131 9.68 5.41 1.31
CA VAL A 131 9.46 4.83 2.65
C VAL A 131 10.64 5.06 3.59
N ILE A 132 11.87 4.77 3.19
CA ILE A 132 13.06 4.98 4.05
C ILE A 132 13.23 6.47 4.42
N PRO A 133 13.08 7.45 3.50
CA PRO A 133 13.03 8.87 3.86
C PRO A 133 11.91 9.23 4.85
N TYR A 134 10.69 8.72 4.66
CA TYR A 134 9.58 8.91 5.60
C TYR A 134 9.89 8.34 6.99
N LEU A 135 10.40 7.11 7.07
CA LEU A 135 10.73 6.45 8.34
C LEU A 135 11.86 7.16 9.09
N ARG A 136 12.92 7.59 8.38
CA ARG A 136 13.99 8.41 8.98
C ARG A 136 13.44 9.70 9.59
N LYS A 137 12.54 10.39 8.87
CA LYS A 137 11.89 11.61 9.37
C LYS A 137 11.00 11.32 10.59
N ARG A 138 10.16 10.28 10.55
CA ARG A 138 9.21 9.95 11.63
C ARG A 138 9.89 9.44 12.90
N LEU A 139 10.96 8.65 12.76
CA LEU A 139 11.71 8.07 13.88
C LEU A 139 12.85 8.97 14.39
N GLY A 140 13.02 10.17 13.83
CA GLY A 140 14.08 11.11 14.22
C GLY A 140 15.50 10.68 13.84
N VAL A 141 15.66 9.60 13.05
CA VAL A 141 16.95 9.02 12.68
C VAL A 141 17.62 9.89 11.61
N GLN A 142 18.48 10.80 12.05
CA GLN A 142 19.43 11.48 11.17
C GLN A 142 20.43 10.44 10.64
N GLY A 143 20.68 10.47 9.33
CA GLY A 143 21.60 9.51 8.71
C GLY A 143 23.06 9.87 9.00
N GLU A 144 23.76 8.98 9.70
CA GLU A 144 25.21 8.90 9.60
C GLU A 144 25.61 8.76 8.13
N ARG A 145 26.67 9.45 7.73
CA ARG A 145 27.22 9.41 6.37
C ARG A 145 28.54 8.66 6.36
N ASP A 146 28.73 7.89 5.29
CA ASP A 146 30.02 7.65 4.63
C ASP A 146 31.18 7.24 5.57
N GLY A 147 31.13 6.00 6.09
CA GLY A 147 32.10 5.55 7.12
C GLY A 147 32.45 4.06 7.18
N CYS A 148 32.13 3.21 6.18
CA CYS A 148 32.61 1.82 6.16
C CYS A 148 32.77 1.24 4.75
N VAL A 149 33.93 1.54 4.13
CA VAL A 149 34.59 0.64 3.19
C VAL A 149 36.04 0.54 3.66
N SER A 150 36.39 -0.62 4.21
CA SER A 150 37.71 -0.97 4.74
C SER A 150 38.14 -2.33 4.19
#